data_AF-A0A1U9KNA0-F1
#
_entry.id   AF-A0A1U9KNA0-F1
#
_cell.length_a   1.000
_cell.length_b   1.000
_cell.length_c   1.000
_cell.angle_alpha   90.00
_cell.angle_beta   90.00
_cell.angle_gamma   90.00
#
_symmetry.space_group_name_H-M   'P 1'
#
loop_
_entity.id
_entity.type
_entity.pdbx_description
1 polymer ?
#
loop_
_entity_poly.entity_id
_entity_poly.type
_entity_poly.pdbx_seq_one_letter_code
_entity_poly.pdbx_strand_id
1 'polypeptide(L)'
;MKVPTLLLVACLAACAPTSPRPSCAAFHASAAWQIDLFFGLSRPDGTVIDKAAWMSFVRNVIAPAFPDGFTITDTQGQWQDRHTHRIILEPSEVVRIVTAPSPQVMQHVDTIRARYRHDFQQQAVGLVTTPACATFD
;
A
#
# COMPACT_ATOMS: atom_id res chain seq x y z
N MET A 1 -20.37 -18.03 63.02
CA MET A 1 -19.48 -16.85 62.87
C MET A 1 -18.55 -17.09 61.69
N LYS A 2 -18.24 -16.02 60.94
CA LYS A 2 -17.98 -15.98 59.48
C LYS A 2 -16.66 -16.65 59.03
N VAL A 3 -16.72 -17.40 57.93
CA VAL A 3 -15.56 -17.92 57.18
C VAL A 3 -15.13 -16.85 56.15
N PRO A 4 -13.85 -16.45 56.06
CA PRO A 4 -13.45 -15.46 55.06
C PRO A 4 -13.15 -16.16 53.74
N THR A 5 -13.90 -15.80 52.70
CA THR A 5 -13.63 -16.23 51.32
C THR A 5 -12.48 -15.39 50.76
N LEU A 6 -11.33 -16.03 50.53
CA LEU A 6 -10.17 -15.41 49.90
C LEU A 6 -10.41 -15.33 48.37
N LEU A 7 -10.59 -14.12 47.85
CA LEU A 7 -10.71 -13.86 46.41
C LEU A 7 -9.30 -13.91 45.78
N LEU A 8 -9.05 -14.94 44.98
CA LEU A 8 -7.83 -15.08 44.18
C LEU A 8 -7.99 -14.23 42.91
N VAL A 9 -7.35 -13.07 42.85
CA VAL A 9 -7.28 -12.24 41.64
C VAL A 9 -6.13 -12.76 40.77
N ALA A 10 -6.47 -13.47 39.70
CA ALA A 10 -5.50 -13.92 38.70
C ALA A 10 -5.17 -12.75 37.75
N CYS A 11 -4.05 -12.06 37.98
CA CYS A 11 -3.49 -11.10 37.04
C CYS A 11 -2.90 -11.83 35.82
N LEU A 12 -3.68 -11.93 34.74
CA LEU A 12 -3.17 -12.30 33.41
C LEU A 12 -2.38 -11.11 32.84
N ALA A 13 -1.12 -10.97 33.24
CA ALA A 13 -0.19 -10.06 32.59
C ALA A 13 0.15 -10.61 31.20
N ALA A 14 -0.56 -10.15 30.17
CA ALA A 14 -0.22 -10.41 28.78
C ALA A 14 1.07 -9.63 28.44
N CYS A 15 2.22 -10.28 28.59
CA CYS A 15 3.48 -9.79 28.05
C CYS A 15 3.42 -9.87 26.53
N ALA A 16 2.95 -8.80 25.87
CA ALA A 16 3.23 -8.61 24.46
C ALA A 16 4.74 -8.28 24.34
N PRO A 17 5.51 -9.01 23.53
CA PRO A 17 6.91 -8.65 23.28
C PRO A 17 6.94 -7.30 22.57
N THR A 18 7.27 -6.24 23.31
CA THR A 18 7.69 -4.96 22.75
C THR A 18 9.09 -5.16 22.18
N SER A 19 9.17 -5.71 20.97
CA SER A 19 10.38 -5.55 20.17
C SER A 19 10.64 -4.05 20.03
N PRO A 20 11.82 -3.55 20.41
CA PRO A 20 12.13 -2.14 20.23
C PRO A 20 12.14 -1.85 18.74
N ARG A 21 11.05 -1.28 18.23
CA ARG A 21 11.05 -0.66 16.91
C ARG A 21 11.99 0.54 17.02
N PRO A 22 12.94 0.72 16.08
CA PRO A 22 13.73 1.95 16.02
C PRO A 22 12.77 3.13 16.12
N SER A 23 13.00 4.00 17.11
CA SER A 23 12.13 5.16 17.28
C SER A 23 12.38 6.12 16.11
N CYS A 24 11.33 6.67 15.52
CA CYS A 24 11.49 7.66 14.45
C CYS A 24 12.30 8.88 14.91
N ALA A 25 12.30 9.16 16.21
CA ALA A 25 13.09 10.20 16.86
C ALA A 25 14.61 10.08 16.61
N ALA A 26 15.14 8.86 16.48
CA ALA A 26 16.57 8.66 16.18
C ALA A 26 16.99 9.24 14.82
N PHE A 27 16.02 9.46 13.93
CA PHE A 27 16.22 10.01 12.59
C PHE A 27 15.52 11.37 12.41
N HIS A 28 15.11 12.02 13.50
CA HIS A 28 14.27 13.24 13.46
C HIS A 28 13.01 13.09 12.58
N ALA A 29 12.52 11.86 12.45
CA ALA A 29 11.42 11.50 11.56
C ALA A 29 10.11 11.34 12.33
N SER A 30 9.00 11.35 11.60
CA SER A 30 7.67 11.05 12.12
C SER A 30 7.17 9.71 11.62
N ALA A 31 6.20 9.13 12.34
CA ALA A 31 5.52 7.92 11.89
C ALA A 31 4.83 8.17 10.54
N ALA A 32 4.98 7.23 9.61
CA ALA A 32 4.47 7.30 8.25
C ALA A 32 4.05 5.91 7.75
N TRP A 33 3.41 5.90 6.59
CA TRP A 33 3.17 4.70 5.78
C TRP A 33 3.97 4.79 4.50
N GLN A 34 4.69 3.73 4.15
CA GLN A 34 5.08 3.46 2.78
C GLN A 34 3.98 2.61 2.12
N ILE A 35 3.50 3.05 0.97
CA ILE A 35 2.45 2.41 0.18
C ILE A 35 3.01 2.15 -1.20
N ASP A 36 3.06 0.89 -1.60
CA ASP A 36 3.48 0.46 -2.93
C ASP A 36 2.26 -0.04 -3.70
N LEU A 37 1.96 0.60 -4.82
CA LEU A 37 0.94 0.20 -5.77
C LEU A 37 1.60 -0.40 -7.02
N PHE A 38 1.16 -1.60 -7.38
CA PHE A 38 1.73 -2.38 -8.49
C PHE A 38 0.75 -2.41 -9.66
N PHE A 39 1.14 -1.81 -10.78
CA PHE A 39 0.31 -1.67 -11.98
C PHE A 39 0.86 -2.51 -13.12
N GLY A 40 0.05 -3.43 -13.63
CA GLY A 40 0.31 -4.12 -14.89
C GLY A 40 0.03 -3.21 -16.09
N LEU A 41 0.87 -3.26 -17.10
CA LEU A 41 0.74 -2.46 -18.33
C LEU A 41 0.20 -3.27 -19.52
N SER A 42 -0.28 -4.50 -19.33
CA SER A 42 -0.92 -5.28 -20.39
C SER A 42 -2.42 -5.38 -20.16
N ARG A 43 -3.23 -4.93 -21.12
CA ARG A 43 -4.69 -5.09 -21.07
C ARG A 43 -5.09 -6.56 -21.27
N PRO A 44 -6.30 -6.97 -20.87
CA PRO A 44 -6.78 -8.34 -21.07
C PRO A 44 -6.80 -8.81 -22.53
N ASP A 45 -6.94 -7.88 -23.48
CA ASP A 45 -6.88 -8.17 -24.92
C ASP A 45 -5.45 -8.29 -25.48
N GLY A 46 -4.44 -8.18 -24.62
CA GLY A 46 -3.01 -8.25 -24.97
C GLY A 46 -2.42 -6.93 -25.46
N THR A 47 -3.22 -5.86 -25.56
CA THR A 47 -2.69 -4.54 -25.93
C THR A 47 -1.93 -3.90 -24.79
N VAL A 48 -0.82 -3.23 -25.10
CA VAL A 48 -0.01 -2.54 -24.10
C VAL A 48 -0.63 -1.19 -23.76
N ILE A 49 -0.64 -0.86 -22.48
CA ILE A 49 -0.88 0.50 -21.99
C ILE A 49 0.39 1.30 -22.26
N ASP A 50 0.37 2.13 -23.30
CA ASP A 50 1.53 2.91 -23.66
C ASP A 50 1.87 3.97 -22.60
N LYS A 51 3.09 4.52 -22.71
CA LYS A 51 3.60 5.54 -21.79
C LYS A 51 2.73 6.79 -21.73
N ALA A 52 2.09 7.18 -22.84
CA ALA A 52 1.25 8.38 -22.86
C ALA A 52 -0.04 8.17 -22.07
N ALA A 53 -0.69 7.01 -22.24
CA ALA A 53 -1.86 6.59 -21.49
C ALA A 53 -1.55 6.43 -20.00
N TRP A 54 -0.44 5.75 -19.66
CA TRP A 54 0.03 5.63 -18.28
C TRP A 54 0.26 7.00 -17.64
N MET A 55 1.04 7.88 -18.29
CA MET A 55 1.32 9.20 -17.73
C MET A 55 0.08 10.09 -17.65
N SER A 56 -0.92 9.88 -18.51
CA SER A 56 -2.24 10.53 -18.39
C SER A 56 -2.96 10.09 -17.11
N PHE A 57 -2.97 8.80 -16.82
CA PHE A 57 -3.54 8.27 -15.57
C PHE A 57 -2.81 8.81 -14.34
N VAL A 58 -1.48 8.82 -14.35
CA VAL A 58 -0.65 9.40 -13.29
C VAL A 58 -1.06 10.85 -13.01
N ARG A 59 -1.10 11.70 -14.05
CA ARG A 59 -1.41 13.13 -13.89
C ARG A 59 -2.84 13.39 -13.43
N ASN A 60 -3.80 12.62 -13.92
CA ASN A 60 -5.22 12.92 -13.72
C ASN A 60 -5.83 12.18 -12.52
N VAL A 61 -5.19 11.12 -12.01
CA VAL A 61 -5.74 10.27 -10.95
C VAL A 61 -4.80 10.16 -9.76
N ILE A 62 -3.51 9.84 -9.98
CA ILE A 62 -2.57 9.63 -8.87
C ILE A 62 -2.14 10.96 -8.25
N ALA A 63 -1.69 11.91 -9.08
CA ALA A 63 -1.16 13.19 -8.60
C ALA A 63 -2.17 14.03 -7.79
N PRO A 64 -3.47 14.12 -8.17
CA PRO A 64 -4.44 14.82 -7.34
C PRO A 64 -4.74 14.13 -6.00
N ALA A 65 -4.58 12.80 -5.93
CA ALA A 65 -4.80 12.02 -4.73
C ALA A 65 -3.61 12.07 -3.74
N PHE A 66 -2.40 12.30 -4.26
CA PHE A 66 -1.17 12.43 -3.49
C PHE A 66 -0.37 13.67 -3.95
N PRO A 67 -0.86 14.88 -3.61
CA PRO A 67 -0.25 16.14 -4.06
C PRO A 67 1.15 16.37 -3.48
N ASP A 68 1.46 15.77 -2.32
CA ASP A 68 2.77 15.84 -1.68
C ASP A 68 3.83 15.00 -2.43
N GLY A 69 3.40 14.19 -3.40
CA GLY A 69 4.28 13.47 -4.31
C GLY A 69 4.34 11.96 -4.08
N PHE A 70 5.04 11.31 -5.00
CA PHE A 70 5.28 9.87 -5.06
C PHE A 70 6.41 9.58 -6.05
N THR A 71 6.96 8.37 -6.00
CA THR A 71 7.98 7.90 -6.92
C THR A 71 7.40 6.83 -7.83
N ILE A 72 7.69 6.91 -9.13
CA ILE A 72 7.39 5.85 -10.11
C ILE A 72 8.67 5.08 -10.41
N THR A 73 8.60 3.76 -10.44
CA THR A 73 9.68 2.89 -10.90
C THR A 73 9.17 1.93 -11.96
N ASP A 74 9.77 2.00 -13.15
CA ASP A 74 9.58 1.05 -14.24
C ASP A 74 10.05 -0.34 -13.80
N THR A 75 9.19 -1.35 -13.97
CA THR A 75 9.46 -2.73 -13.54
C THR A 75 8.96 -3.74 -14.57
N GLN A 76 9.25 -5.02 -14.32
CA GLN A 76 8.64 -6.14 -15.03
C GLN A 76 8.01 -7.07 -14.00
N GLY A 77 6.76 -7.45 -14.23
CA GLY A 77 5.99 -8.32 -13.37
C GLY A 77 5.77 -9.68 -14.02
N GLN A 78 5.78 -10.74 -13.20
CA GLN A 78 5.14 -12.00 -13.55
C GLN A 78 4.00 -12.25 -12.60
N TRP A 79 2.81 -12.51 -13.14
CA TRP A 79 1.65 -12.82 -12.32
C TRP A 79 0.76 -13.86 -12.98
N GLN A 80 -0.04 -14.52 -12.15
CA GLN A 80 -1.00 -15.51 -12.61
C GLN A 80 -2.31 -14.82 -12.97
N ASP A 81 -2.67 -14.86 -14.25
CA ASP A 81 -3.99 -14.44 -14.71
C ASP A 81 -5.07 -15.28 -14.03
N ARG A 82 -6.06 -14.64 -13.39
CA ARG A 82 -7.02 -15.33 -12.54
C ARG A 82 -8.08 -16.12 -13.31
N HIS A 83 -8.25 -15.84 -14.60
CA HIS A 83 -9.23 -16.54 -15.44
C HIS A 83 -8.61 -17.77 -16.10
N THR A 84 -7.44 -17.59 -16.71
CA THR A 84 -6.73 -18.60 -17.49
C THR A 84 -5.74 -19.42 -16.66
N HIS A 85 -5.39 -18.97 -15.45
CA HIS A 85 -4.38 -19.55 -14.56
C HIS A 85 -2.96 -19.59 -15.16
N ARG A 86 -2.73 -18.89 -16.27
CA ARG A 86 -1.42 -18.79 -16.93
C ARG A 86 -0.55 -17.73 -16.25
N ILE A 87 0.75 -17.98 -16.20
CA ILE A 87 1.73 -16.96 -15.83
C ILE A 87 1.94 -16.03 -17.02
N ILE A 88 1.71 -14.74 -16.81
CA ILE A 88 1.93 -13.69 -17.79
C ILE A 88 3.15 -12.88 -17.33
N LEU A 89 4.08 -12.66 -18.25
CA LEU A 89 5.14 -11.65 -18.10
C LEU A 89 4.62 -10.35 -18.71
N GLU A 90 4.64 -9.27 -17.94
CA GLU A 90 4.21 -7.97 -18.44
C GLU A 90 5.14 -6.83 -18.00
N PRO A 91 5.26 -5.76 -18.81
CA PRO A 91 5.75 -4.49 -18.31
C PRO A 91 4.87 -4.01 -17.15
N SER A 92 5.48 -3.37 -16.16
CA SER A 92 4.79 -2.96 -14.94
C SER A 92 5.35 -1.64 -14.42
N GLU A 93 4.56 -0.97 -13.59
CA GLU A 93 4.93 0.26 -12.90
C GLU A 93 4.66 0.11 -11.41
N VAL A 94 5.62 0.52 -10.58
CA VAL A 94 5.43 0.62 -9.14
C VAL A 94 5.34 2.08 -8.76
N VAL A 95 4.24 2.46 -8.12
CA VAL A 95 4.07 3.78 -7.51
C VAL A 95 4.27 3.64 -6.02
N ARG A 96 5.33 4.28 -5.52
CA ARG A 96 5.64 4.35 -4.09
C ARG A 96 5.23 5.70 -3.52
N ILE A 97 4.38 5.67 -2.52
CA ILE A 97 3.92 6.83 -1.77
C ILE A 97 4.41 6.69 -0.34
N VAL A 98 4.95 7.76 0.23
CA VAL A 98 5.27 7.85 1.66
C VAL A 98 4.47 9.00 2.24
N THR A 99 3.58 8.71 3.18
CA THR A 99 2.60 9.67 3.69
C THR A 99 2.40 9.54 5.19
N ALA A 100 2.07 10.64 5.86
CA ALA A 100 1.61 10.59 7.24
C ALA A 100 0.33 9.75 7.36
N PRO A 101 0.09 9.07 8.50
CA PRO A 101 -1.15 8.37 8.76
C PRO A 101 -2.33 9.34 8.74
N SER A 102 -3.33 9.05 7.92
CA SER A 102 -4.59 9.81 7.89
C SER A 102 -5.76 8.87 7.53
N PRO A 103 -6.99 9.18 7.99
CA PRO A 103 -8.18 8.44 7.60
C PRO A 103 -8.45 8.45 6.09
N GLN A 104 -8.00 9.49 5.36
CA GLN A 104 -8.25 9.65 3.93
C GLN A 104 -7.31 8.83 3.02
N VAL A 105 -6.14 8.42 3.53
CA VAL A 105 -5.12 7.72 2.73
C VAL A 105 -5.68 6.48 2.04
N MET A 106 -6.43 5.65 2.76
CA MET A 106 -7.03 4.44 2.17
C MET A 106 -8.11 4.76 1.13
N GLN A 107 -8.88 5.83 1.32
CA GLN A 107 -9.88 6.26 0.33
C GLN A 107 -9.21 6.68 -0.98
N HIS A 108 -8.08 7.40 -0.91
CA HIS A 108 -7.29 7.78 -2.07
C HIS A 108 -6.71 6.56 -2.79
N VAL A 109 -6.10 5.63 -2.04
CA VAL A 109 -5.59 4.37 -2.58
C VAL A 109 -6.68 3.57 -3.29
N ASP A 110 -7.84 3.39 -2.66
CA ASP A 110 -8.94 2.62 -3.25
C ASP A 110 -9.51 3.30 -4.49
N THR A 111 -9.58 4.63 -4.51
CA THR A 111 -10.00 5.41 -5.68
C THR A 111 -9.06 5.18 -6.86
N ILE A 112 -7.73 5.29 -6.65
CA ILE A 112 -6.73 5.03 -7.69
C ILE A 112 -6.88 3.61 -8.22
N ARG A 113 -6.93 2.62 -7.34
CA ARG A 113 -7.02 1.20 -7.72
C ARG A 113 -8.31 0.92 -8.48
N ALA A 114 -9.45 1.47 -8.05
CA ALA A 114 -10.72 1.32 -8.73
C ALA A 114 -10.72 1.97 -10.11
N ARG A 115 -10.19 3.19 -10.23
CA ARG A 115 -10.10 3.88 -11.52
C ARG A 115 -9.17 3.21 -12.50
N TYR A 116 -8.02 2.70 -12.05
CA TYR A 116 -7.13 1.96 -12.94
C TYR A 116 -7.78 0.69 -13.50
N ARG A 117 -8.44 -0.10 -12.63
CA ARG A 117 -9.19 -1.29 -13.05
C ARG A 117 -10.29 -0.95 -14.04
N HIS A 118 -11.01 0.13 -13.81
CA HIS A 118 -12.07 0.57 -14.72
C HIS A 118 -11.51 1.06 -16.06
N ASP A 119 -10.51 1.95 -16.05
CA ASP A 119 -10.05 2.65 -17.26
C ASP A 119 -9.23 1.75 -18.18
N PHE A 120 -8.52 0.77 -17.60
CA PHE A 120 -7.66 -0.15 -18.34
C PHE A 120 -8.14 -1.60 -18.32
N GLN A 121 -9.33 -1.86 -17.75
CA GLN A 121 -9.92 -3.20 -17.65
C GLN A 121 -9.03 -4.20 -16.91
N GLN A 122 -8.24 -3.72 -15.96
CA GLN A 122 -7.29 -4.54 -15.20
C GLN A 122 -8.00 -5.38 -14.14
N GLN A 123 -7.52 -6.62 -13.95
CA GLN A 123 -8.08 -7.52 -12.92
C GLN A 123 -7.74 -7.03 -11.51
N ALA A 124 -6.56 -6.44 -11.33
CA ALA A 124 -6.07 -6.02 -10.04
C ALA A 124 -5.10 -4.85 -10.13
N VAL A 125 -4.93 -4.17 -9.00
CA VAL A 125 -3.77 -3.33 -8.69
C VAL A 125 -3.25 -3.80 -7.35
N GLY A 126 -2.00 -4.26 -7.32
CA GLY A 126 -1.35 -4.74 -6.10
C GLY A 126 -1.19 -3.61 -5.09
N LEU A 127 -1.28 -3.93 -3.81
CA LEU A 127 -1.11 -2.98 -2.71
C LEU A 127 -0.26 -3.64 -1.64
N VAL A 128 0.84 -3.01 -1.27
CA VAL A 128 1.65 -3.36 -0.10
C VAL A 128 1.78 -2.12 0.77
N THR A 129 1.60 -2.29 2.08
CA THR A 129 1.74 -1.20 3.05
C THR A 129 2.74 -1.60 4.14
N THR A 130 3.67 -0.71 4.43
CA THR A 130 4.70 -0.92 5.46
C THR A 130 4.74 0.29 6.40
N PRO A 131 4.66 0.10 7.73
CA PRO A 131 4.92 1.17 8.67
C PRO A 131 6.35 1.70 8.49
N ALA A 132 6.51 3.02 8.47
CA ALA A 132 7.80 3.68 8.24
C ALA A 132 8.03 4.82 9.23
N CYS A 133 9.28 5.28 9.30
CA CYS A 133 9.64 6.58 9.82
C CYS A 133 10.11 7.43 8.63
N ALA A 134 9.52 8.60 8.43
CA ALA A 134 9.85 9.47 7.30
C ALA A 134 9.97 10.94 7.71
N THR A 135 10.81 11.68 6.98
CA THR A 135 10.97 13.13 7.02
C THR A 135 11.29 13.63 5.60
N PHE A 136 10.93 14.88 5.30
CA PHE A 136 11.01 15.49 3.96
C PHE A 136 11.54 16.93 4.01
N ASP A 137 12.45 17.19 4.95
CA ASP A 137 13.09 18.46 5.32
C ASP A 137 13.17 19.53 4.22
#